data_AF-A0A937VY92-F1
#
_entry.id   AF-A0A937VY92-F1
#
_cell.length_a   1.000
_cell.length_b   1.000
_cell.length_c   1.000
_cell.angle_alpha   90.00
_cell.angle_beta   90.00
_cell.angle_gamma   90.00
#
_symmetry.space_group_name_H-M   'P 1'
#
loop_
_entity.id
_entity.type
_entity.pdbx_description
1 polymer ?
#
loop_
_entity_poly.entity_id
_entity_poly.type
_entity_poly.pdbx_seq_one_letter_code
_entity_poly.pdbx_strand_id
1 'polypeptide(L)'
;MYSKPEVLQEVLKKLDLRHSSQKISQSIKNECPDEPERWIHHESIYKYIYAFPRGELRKLFTGFLRSQRKLRKNRSNVHSRKRVVPDATLILERPQEIESREVPGHREGV
;
A
#
# COMPACT_ATOMS: atom_id res chain seq x y z
N MET A 1 -1.56 -16.04 24.40
CA MET A 1 -1.52 -14.63 23.94
C MET A 1 -1.36 -13.75 25.16
N TYR A 2 -0.20 -13.14 25.36
CA TYR A 2 0.04 -12.22 26.49
C TYR A 2 -0.85 -10.99 26.33
N SER A 3 -2.00 -10.97 27.00
CA SER A 3 -2.90 -9.83 26.96
C SER A 3 -2.84 -9.14 28.31
N LYS A 4 -1.78 -8.34 28.53
CA LYS A 4 -1.78 -7.33 29.59
C LYS A 4 -2.67 -6.18 29.09
N PRO A 5 -3.91 -6.04 29.61
CA PRO A 5 -4.87 -5.06 29.09
C PRO A 5 -4.36 -3.62 29.27
N GLU A 6 -3.51 -3.37 30.27
CA GLU A 6 -2.91 -2.07 30.55
C GLU A 6 -2.11 -1.51 29.37
N VAL A 7 -1.23 -2.33 28.79
CA VAL A 7 -0.38 -1.88 27.68
C VAL A 7 -1.23 -1.64 26.43
N LEU A 8 -2.28 -2.43 26.22
CA LEU A 8 -3.23 -2.20 25.14
C LEU A 8 -3.97 -0.86 25.32
N GLN A 9 -4.44 -0.56 26.52
CA GLN A 9 -5.07 0.74 26.83
C GLN A 9 -4.14 1.91 26.54
N GLU A 10 -2.86 1.76 26.90
CA GLU A 10 -1.86 2.79 26.64
C GLU A 10 -1.57 2.98 25.14
N VAL A 11 -1.46 1.88 24.39
CA VAL A 11 -1.35 1.91 22.93
C VAL A 11 -2.54 2.63 22.32
N LEU A 12 -3.77 2.34 22.76
CA LEU A 12 -4.99 3.00 22.28
C LEU A 12 -4.98 4.51 22.55
N LYS A 13 -4.63 4.94 23.77
CA LYS A 13 -4.49 6.36 24.12
C LYS A 13 -3.48 7.09 23.21
N LYS A 14 -2.33 6.47 22.94
CA LYS A 14 -1.32 7.07 22.06
C LYS A 14 -1.74 7.04 20.58
N LEU A 15 -2.58 6.10 20.15
CA LEU A 15 -3.19 6.11 18.82
C LEU A 15 -4.19 7.27 18.66
N ASP A 16 -4.99 7.59 19.67
CA ASP A 16 -5.89 8.75 19.63
C ASP A 16 -5.10 10.07 19.44
N LEU A 17 -3.90 10.16 20.01
CA LEU A 17 -2.95 11.26 19.82
C LEU A 17 -2.22 11.24 18.45
N ARG A 18 -2.64 10.34 17.55
CA ARG A 18 -2.07 10.15 16.21
C ARG A 18 -0.58 9.82 16.18
N HIS A 19 -0.08 9.11 17.20
CA HIS A 19 1.30 8.62 17.18
C HIS A 19 1.48 7.47 16.18
N SER A 20 2.65 7.38 15.55
CA SER A 20 3.01 6.21 14.74
C SER A 20 3.30 5.01 15.63
N SER A 21 3.14 3.79 15.11
CA SER A 21 3.46 2.56 15.84
C SER A 21 4.88 2.56 16.41
N GLN A 22 5.85 3.09 15.65
CA GLN A 22 7.24 3.21 16.09
C GLN A 22 7.40 4.22 17.23
N LYS A 23 6.70 5.37 17.16
CA LYS A 23 6.70 6.35 18.24
C LYS A 23 6.05 5.79 19.51
N ILE A 24 4.97 5.03 19.39
CA ILE A 24 4.28 4.37 20.52
C ILE A 24 5.23 3.38 21.21
N SER A 25 5.85 2.48 20.43
CA SER A 25 6.80 1.49 20.93
C SER A 25 7.97 2.14 21.70
N GLN A 26 8.55 3.21 21.14
CA GLN A 26 9.63 3.95 21.79
C GLN A 26 9.15 4.69 23.05
N SER A 27 7.95 5.28 23.03
CA SER A 27 7.36 5.97 24.18
C SER A 27 7.21 5.01 25.36
N ILE A 28 6.61 3.84 25.14
CA ILE A 28 6.40 2.81 26.17
C ILE A 28 7.76 2.34 26.73
N LYS A 29 8.76 2.15 25.87
CA LYS A 29 10.10 1.76 26.29
C LYS A 29 10.78 2.83 27.17
N ASN A 30 10.56 4.10 26.85
CA ASN A 30 11.14 5.22 27.60
C ASN A 30 10.40 5.48 28.93
N GLU A 31 9.09 5.24 28.97
CA GLU A 31 8.25 5.42 30.17
C GLU A 31 8.41 4.27 31.16
N CYS A 32 8.70 3.06 30.68
CA CYS A 32 8.87 1.86 31.50
C CYS A 32 10.19 1.14 31.19
N PRO A 33 11.36 1.75 31.44
CA PRO A 33 12.66 1.15 31.11
C PRO A 33 12.96 -0.11 31.94
N ASP A 34 12.46 -0.18 33.17
CA ASP A 34 12.73 -1.30 34.09
C ASP A 34 11.73 -2.47 33.95
N GLU A 35 10.70 -2.32 33.12
CA GLU A 35 9.65 -3.33 32.90
C GLU A 35 9.66 -3.83 31.44
N PRO A 36 10.63 -4.69 31.06
CA PRO A 36 10.74 -5.18 29.68
C PRO A 36 9.50 -5.98 29.24
N GLU A 37 8.75 -6.54 30.18
CA GLU A 37 7.50 -7.24 29.89
C GLU A 37 6.37 -6.33 29.36
N ARG A 38 6.49 -5.01 29.57
CA ARG A 38 5.57 -4.01 28.99
C ARG A 38 5.99 -3.58 27.60
N TRP A 39 7.21 -3.88 27.18
CA TRP A 39 7.71 -3.44 25.89
C TRP A 39 6.98 -4.15 24.75
N ILE A 40 6.46 -3.35 23.82
CA ILE A 40 5.80 -3.87 22.63
C ILE A 40 6.58 -3.41 21.40
N HIS A 41 6.91 -4.36 20.53
CA HIS A 41 7.51 -4.03 19.24
C HIS A 41 6.50 -3.31 18.32
N HIS A 42 6.95 -2.27 17.63
CA HIS A 42 6.11 -1.46 16.75
C HIS A 42 5.38 -2.27 15.66
N GLU A 43 5.99 -3.34 15.17
CA GLU A 43 5.36 -4.25 14.19
C GLU A 43 4.17 -5.02 14.79
N SER A 44 4.16 -5.30 16.09
CA SER A 44 3.03 -5.96 16.76
C SER A 44 1.81 -5.05 16.80
N ILE A 45 2.03 -3.77 17.10
CA ILE A 45 0.98 -2.73 17.05
C ILE A 45 0.46 -2.60 15.61
N TYR A 46 1.37 -2.62 14.63
CA TYR A 46 1.00 -2.57 13.22
C TYR A 46 0.14 -3.77 12.81
N LYS A 47 0.60 -4.99 13.09
CA LYS A 47 -0.16 -6.22 12.79
C LYS A 47 -1.53 -6.21 13.45
N TYR A 48 -1.64 -5.75 14.70
CA TYR A 48 -2.92 -5.62 15.39
C TYR A 48 -3.89 -4.69 14.64
N ILE A 49 -3.44 -3.48 14.27
CA ILE A 49 -4.25 -2.50 13.51
C ILE A 49 -4.73 -3.07 12.17
N TYR A 50 -3.89 -3.86 11.49
CA TYR A 50 -4.19 -4.40 10.16
C TYR A 50 -4.83 -5.79 10.17
N ALA A 51 -4.88 -6.46 11.33
CA ALA A 51 -5.56 -7.75 11.50
C ALA A 51 -7.09 -7.60 11.53
N PHE A 52 -7.60 -6.39 11.82
CA PHE A 52 -9.04 -6.13 11.77
C PHE A 52 -9.57 -6.30 10.33
N PRO A 53 -10.75 -6.94 10.17
CA PRO A 53 -11.37 -7.13 8.87
C PRO A 53 -11.64 -5.79 8.19
N ARG A 54 -11.70 -5.82 6.85
CA ARG A 54 -11.98 -4.63 6.04
C ARG A 54 -13.36 -4.07 6.42
N GLY A 55 -13.46 -2.76 6.60
CA GLY A 55 -14.71 -2.11 7.00
C GLY A 55 -14.45 -0.83 7.79
N GLU A 56 -15.46 -0.38 8.53
CA GLU A 56 -15.40 0.85 9.32
C GLU A 56 -14.41 0.78 10.47
N LEU A 57 -14.32 -0.37 11.15
CA LEU A 57 -13.34 -0.59 12.23
C LEU A 57 -11.90 -0.37 11.75
N ARG A 58 -11.52 -0.99 10.63
CA ARG A 58 -10.20 -0.78 10.04
C ARG A 58 -10.00 0.69 9.63
N LYS A 59 -11.02 1.36 9.10
CA LYS A 59 -10.94 2.79 8.74
C LYS A 59 -10.67 3.67 9.97
N LEU A 60 -11.36 3.43 11.08
CA LEU A 60 -11.15 4.14 12.35
C LEU A 60 -9.70 4.00 12.82
N PHE A 61 -9.21 2.76 12.93
CA PHE A 61 -7.83 2.51 13.36
C PHE A 61 -6.77 3.04 12.40
N THR A 62 -6.98 2.90 11.09
CA THR A 62 -6.07 3.52 10.13
C THR A 62 -6.11 5.03 10.19
N GLY A 63 -7.25 5.66 10.48
CA GLY A 63 -7.43 7.11 10.62
C GLY A 63 -6.58 7.73 11.72
N PHE A 64 -6.29 6.97 12.78
CA PHE A 64 -5.38 7.36 13.85
C PHE A 64 -3.91 7.37 13.40
N LEU A 65 -3.52 6.61 12.37
CA LEU A 65 -2.14 6.63 11.90
C LEU A 65 -1.80 7.95 11.21
N ARG A 66 -0.69 8.57 11.65
CA ARG A 66 -0.13 9.77 11.02
C ARG A 66 0.08 9.60 9.52
N SER A 67 0.56 8.42 9.10
CA SER A 67 0.75 8.08 7.69
C SER A 67 -0.43 7.25 7.19
N GLN A 68 -1.32 7.90 6.45
CA GLN A 68 -2.33 7.21 5.67
C GLN A 68 -1.65 6.61 4.44
N ARG A 69 -1.46 5.29 4.39
CA ARG A 69 -1.07 4.62 3.14
C ARG A 69 -2.25 4.67 2.18
N LYS A 70 -2.30 5.71 1.36
CA LYS A 70 -3.27 5.81 0.26
C LYS A 70 -3.10 4.57 -0.61
N LEU A 71 -4.20 3.84 -0.84
CA LEU A 71 -4.24 2.78 -1.84
C LEU A 71 -3.72 3.35 -3.16
N ARG A 72 -2.91 2.56 -3.87
CA ARG A 72 -2.41 2.93 -5.19
C ARG A 72 -3.63 3.26 -6.05
N LYS A 73 -3.72 4.49 -6.55
CA LYS A 73 -4.82 4.87 -7.46
C LYS A 73 -4.68 4.01 -8.73
N ASN A 74 -5.79 3.42 -9.17
CA ASN A 74 -5.84 2.69 -10.43
C ASN A 74 -5.46 3.65 -11.57
N ARG A 75 -4.47 3.24 -12.38
CA ARG A 75 -4.00 4.01 -13.54
C ARG A 75 -5.02 4.08 -14.69
N SER A 76 -6.13 3.33 -14.60
CA SER A 76 -7.13 3.22 -15.65
C SER A 76 -7.76 4.55 -16.08
N ASN A 77 -7.77 5.57 -15.22
CA ASN A 77 -8.29 6.89 -15.56
C ASN A 77 -7.33 7.76 -16.41
N VAL A 78 -6.07 7.34 -16.60
CA VAL A 78 -5.10 8.08 -17.44
C VAL A 78 -5.17 7.63 -18.91
N HIS A 79 -5.67 6.41 -19.17
CA HIS A 79 -5.63 5.78 -20.49
C HIS A 79 -6.99 5.72 -21.21
N SER A 80 -8.05 6.30 -20.64
CA SER A 80 -9.37 6.37 -21.31
C SER A 80 -9.38 7.31 -22.52
N ARG A 81 -8.34 8.12 -22.70
CA ARG A 81 -8.05 8.74 -24.00
C ARG A 81 -7.41 7.68 -24.89
N LYS A 82 -8.23 6.89 -25.58
CA LYS A 82 -7.81 6.16 -26.78
C LYS A 82 -7.15 7.19 -27.70
N ARG A 83 -5.81 7.23 -27.75
CA ARG A 83 -5.12 7.98 -28.79
C ARG A 83 -5.37 7.21 -30.08
N VAL A 84 -6.20 7.77 -30.95
CA VAL A 84 -6.30 7.29 -32.34
C VAL A 84 -4.93 7.54 -32.95
N VAL A 85 -4.26 6.48 -33.42
CA VAL A 85 -3.01 6.60 -34.17
C VAL A 85 -3.40 7.10 -35.58
N PRO A 86 -2.94 8.28 -36.01
CA PRO A 86 -3.11 8.72 -37.38
C PRO A 86 -2.45 7.68 -38.30
N ASP A 87 -3.08 7.33 -39.42
CA ASP A 87 -2.56 6.39 -40.41
C ASP A 87 -2.39 4.93 -39.94
N ALA A 88 -3.22 4.49 -38.99
CA ALA A 88 -3.29 3.08 -38.60
C ALA A 88 -3.72 2.20 -39.80
N THR A 89 -2.78 1.45 -40.36
CA THR A 89 -3.04 0.45 -41.41
C THR A 89 -3.78 -0.75 -40.83
N LEU A 90 -4.80 -1.26 -41.52
CA LEU A 90 -5.50 -2.47 -41.08
C LEU A 90 -4.56 -3.68 -41.21
N ILE A 91 -4.64 -4.63 -40.28
CA ILE A 91 -3.87 -5.87 -40.35
C ILE A 91 -4.14 -6.64 -41.66
N LEU A 92 -5.34 -6.46 -42.24
CA LEU A 92 -5.73 -7.05 -43.53
C LEU A 92 -5.05 -6.41 -44.74
N GLU A 93 -4.60 -5.16 -44.62
CA GLU A 93 -3.98 -4.39 -45.71
C GLU A 93 -2.44 -4.48 -45.68
N ARG A 94 -1.89 -5.27 -44.74
CA ARG A 94 -0.45 -5.43 -44.60
C ARG A 94 0.16 -6.15 -45.82
N PRO A 95 1.30 -5.71 -46.35
CA PRO A 95 2.02 -6.41 -47.41
C PRO A 95 2.32 -7.88 -47.08
N GLN A 96 2.26 -8.76 -48.07
CA GLN A 96 2.50 -10.20 -47.90
C GLN A 96 3.96 -10.51 -47.52
N GLU A 97 4.90 -9.64 -47.89
CA GLU A 97 6.33 -9.69 -47.56
C GLU A 97 6.59 -9.74 -46.04
N ILE A 98 5.62 -9.31 -45.23
CA ILE A 98 5.67 -9.30 -43.77
C ILE A 98 5.47 -10.70 -43.17
N GLU A 99 4.79 -11.60 -43.90
CA GLU A 99 4.48 -12.95 -43.41
C GLU A 99 5.73 -13.85 -43.37
N SER A 100 6.62 -13.72 -44.34
CA SER A 100 7.86 -14.51 -44.41
C SER A 100 8.87 -14.10 -43.34
N ARG A 101 8.84 -12.84 -42.89
CA ARG A 101 9.74 -12.29 -41.83
C ARG A 101 11.23 -12.52 -42.11
N GLU A 102 11.60 -12.64 -43.38
CA GLU A 102 12.95 -13.00 -43.82
C GLU A 102 13.93 -11.83 -43.72
N VAL A 103 13.44 -10.58 -43.63
CA VAL A 103 14.26 -9.37 -43.61
C VAL A 103 14.35 -8.79 -42.19
N PRO A 104 15.54 -8.74 -41.57
CA PRO A 104 15.77 -8.01 -40.33
C PRO A 104 15.56 -6.50 -40.57
N GLY A 105 14.58 -5.88 -39.89
CA GLY A 105 14.29 -4.44 -40.03
C GLY A 105 12.81 -4.10 -40.19
N HIS A 106 11.96 -5.06 -40.56
CA HIS A 106 10.50 -4.88 -40.67
C HIS A 106 9.78 -4.78 -39.31
N ARG A 107 10.51 -4.41 -38.24
CA ARG A 107 10.04 -4.37 -36.85
C ARG A 107 9.88 -2.96 -36.29
N GLU A 108 9.98 -1.93 -37.10
CA GLU A 108 9.75 -0.56 -36.65
C GLU A 108 8.45 -0.03 -37.24
N GLY A 109 7.39 -0.20 -36.46
CA GLY A 109 6.22 0.65 -36.58
C GLY A 109 6.62 2.07 -36.20
N VAL A 110 6.42 2.99 -37.15
CA VAL A 110 6.21 4.42 -36.87
C VAL A 110 4.72 4.67 -37.02
#